data_AF-A0A0B7ARH2-F1
#
_entry.id   AF-A0A0B7ARH2-F1
#
_cell.length_a   1.000
_cell.length_b   1.000
_cell.length_c   1.000
_cell.angle_alpha   90.00
_cell.angle_beta   90.00
_cell.angle_gamma   90.00
#
_symmetry.space_group_name_H-M   'P 1'
#
loop_
_entity.id
_entity.type
_entity.pdbx_description
1 polymer ?
#
loop_
_entity_poly.entity_id
_entity_poly.type
_entity_poly.pdbx_seq_one_letter_code
_entity_poly.pdbx_strand_id
1 'polypeptide(L)'
;NRWRQYFSELLNLQQEDQPNTQEHTVNVTSEVEPSITLSEIRNAVNMAPPNKTPGPDNIPADLIKATKEVGISWLHRLFNQVWITQ
;
A
#
# COMPACT_ATOMS: atom_id res chain seq x y z
N ASN A 1 16.57 -27.15 6.37
CA ASN A 1 16.28 -27.88 5.11
C ASN A 1 14.81 -27.88 4.70
N ARG A 2 13.86 -27.98 5.64
CA ARG A 2 12.40 -27.92 5.35
C ARG A 2 11.94 -26.65 4.62
N TRP A 3 12.45 -25.48 5.00
CA TRP A 3 12.14 -24.20 4.35
C TRP A 3 12.56 -24.14 2.87
N ARG A 4 13.72 -24.73 2.54
CA ARG A 4 14.25 -24.73 1.18
C ARG A 4 13.39 -25.58 0.24
N GLN A 5 12.97 -26.76 0.70
CA GLN A 5 12.10 -27.66 -0.07
C GLN A 5 10.71 -27.08 -0.29
N TYR A 6 10.10 -26.52 0.75
CA TYR A 6 8.78 -25.87 0.64
C TYR A 6 8.80 -24.73 -0.39
N PHE A 7 9.83 -23.90 -0.37
CA PHE A 7 9.97 -22.79 -1.31
C PHE A 7 10.23 -23.25 -2.76
N SER A 8 11.03 -24.31 -2.94
CA SER A 8 11.28 -24.88 -4.27
C SER A 8 10.06 -25.56 -4.87
N GLU A 9 9.24 -26.23 -4.06
CA GLU A 9 8.00 -26.83 -4.53
C GLU A 9 7.01 -25.74 -4.97
N LEU A 10 6.84 -24.69 -4.17
CA LEU A 10 5.94 -23.57 -4.46
C LEU A 10 6.25 -22.84 -5.77
N LEU A 11 7.52 -22.53 -6.03
CA LEU A 11 7.91 -21.67 -7.16
C LEU A 11 8.17 -22.42 -8.47
N ASN A 12 8.44 -23.72 -8.42
CA ASN A 12 8.77 -24.50 -9.61
C ASN A 12 7.56 -25.26 -10.18
N LEU A 13 6.35 -25.05 -9.63
CA LEU A 13 5.12 -25.76 -9.97
C LEU A 13 4.46 -25.32 -11.31
N GLN A 14 5.03 -24.36 -12.06
CA GLN A 14 4.42 -23.84 -13.29
C GLN A 14 5.42 -23.46 -14.39
N GLN A 15 6.28 -24.38 -14.83
CA GLN A 15 6.98 -24.20 -16.12
C GLN A 15 6.45 -25.08 -17.26
N GLU A 16 5.64 -26.11 -17.01
CA GLU A 16 5.09 -26.96 -18.09
C GLU A 16 3.65 -26.61 -18.48
N ASP A 17 2.84 -26.04 -17.58
CA ASP A 17 1.45 -25.65 -17.84
C ASP A 17 1.23 -24.14 -17.71
N GLN A 18 2.03 -23.33 -18.41
CA GLN A 18 1.61 -21.94 -18.66
C GLN A 18 0.64 -21.93 -19.84
N PRO A 19 -0.68 -21.78 -19.64
CA PRO A 19 -1.52 -21.32 -20.75
C PRO A 19 -0.93 -19.99 -21.19
N ASN A 20 -0.63 -19.90 -22.49
CA ASN A 20 -0.19 -18.69 -23.17
C ASN A 20 -0.99 -17.52 -22.61
N THR A 21 -0.39 -16.76 -21.69
CA THR A 21 -1.06 -15.67 -21.01
C THR A 21 -1.15 -14.61 -22.08
N GLN A 22 -2.26 -14.63 -22.82
CA GLN A 22 -2.65 -13.52 -23.67
C GLN A 22 -2.62 -12.31 -22.76
N GLU A 23 -1.58 -11.50 -22.90
CA GLU A 23 -1.47 -10.21 -22.26
C GLU A 23 -2.77 -9.49 -22.59
N HIS A 24 -3.68 -9.46 -21.62
CA HIS A 24 -4.79 -8.53 -21.67
C HIS A 24 -4.13 -7.18 -21.56
N THR A 25 -3.83 -6.57 -22.71
CA THR A 25 -3.60 -5.15 -22.82
C THR A 25 -4.93 -4.51 -22.45
N VAL A 26 -5.17 -4.39 -21.14
CA VAL A 26 -6.18 -3.50 -20.63
C VAL A 26 -5.72 -2.14 -21.13
N ASN A 27 -6.41 -1.61 -22.13
CA ASN A 27 -6.32 -0.20 -22.44
C ASN A 27 -6.84 0.51 -21.21
N VAL A 28 -5.95 0.76 -20.25
CA VAL A 28 -6.19 1.65 -19.13
C VAL A 28 -6.28 3.01 -19.79
N THR A 29 -7.51 3.41 -20.14
CA THR A 29 -7.83 4.82 -20.27
C THR A 29 -7.26 5.47 -19.03
N SER A 30 -6.30 6.37 -19.23
CA SER A 30 -5.65 7.12 -18.18
C SER A 30 -6.68 8.11 -17.61
N GLU A 31 -7.67 7.56 -16.89
CA GLU A 31 -8.45 8.34 -15.97
C GLU A 31 -7.46 8.81 -14.92
N VAL A 32 -7.27 10.13 -14.87
CA VAL A 32 -6.45 10.76 -13.85
C VAL A 32 -7.01 10.31 -12.51
N GLU A 33 -6.27 9.46 -11.79
CA GLU A 33 -6.72 8.98 -10.49
C GLU A 33 -6.98 10.19 -9.59
N PRO A 34 -8.14 10.25 -8.92
CA PRO A 34 -8.51 11.41 -8.14
C PRO A 34 -7.52 11.65 -6.99
N SER A 35 -7.38 12.91 -6.60
CA SER A 35 -6.59 13.28 -5.43
C SER A 35 -7.09 12.58 -4.17
N ILE A 36 -6.18 12.18 -3.30
CA ILE A 36 -6.49 11.55 -2.02
C ILE A 36 -7.30 12.54 -1.17
N THR A 37 -8.45 12.11 -0.66
CA THR A 37 -9.37 12.91 0.14
C THR A 37 -9.02 12.89 1.64
N LEU A 38 -9.45 13.93 2.37
CA LEU A 38 -9.32 13.98 3.83
C LEU A 38 -10.04 12.82 4.54
N SER A 39 -11.18 12.37 4.00
CA SER A 39 -11.96 11.26 4.54
C SER A 39 -11.21 9.93 4.48
N GLU A 40 -10.52 9.67 3.37
CA GLU A 40 -9.71 8.46 3.22
C GLU A 40 -8.58 8.42 4.23
N ILE A 41 -7.89 9.54 4.42
CA ILE A 41 -6.80 9.65 5.40
C ILE A 41 -7.34 9.48 6.81
N ARG A 42 -8.47 10.12 7.14
CA ARG A 42 -9.12 9.95 8.44
C ARG A 42 -9.45 8.48 8.72
N ASN A 43 -10.04 7.80 7.74
CA ASN A 43 -10.39 6.39 7.86
C ASN A 43 -9.15 5.52 8.02
N ALA A 44 -8.10 5.74 7.21
CA ALA A 44 -6.85 5.00 7.31
C ALA A 44 -6.16 5.18 8.68
N VAL A 45 -6.07 6.41 9.18
CA VAL A 45 -5.49 6.71 10.50
C VAL A 45 -6.29 6.03 11.61
N ASN A 46 -7.62 6.02 11.51
CA ASN A 46 -8.49 5.36 12.50
C ASN A 46 -8.38 3.83 12.47
N MET A 47 -8.28 3.25 11.26
CA MET A 47 -8.15 1.80 11.06
C MET A 47 -6.77 1.27 11.45
N ALA A 48 -5.76 2.12 11.55
CA ALA A 48 -4.41 1.70 11.93
C ALA A 48 -4.42 1.02 13.31
N PRO A 49 -3.89 -0.20 13.47
CA PRO A 49 -3.91 -0.89 14.75
C PRO A 49 -2.99 -0.20 15.78
N PRO A 50 -3.42 -0.06 17.05
CA PRO A 50 -2.59 0.52 18.09
C PRO A 50 -1.46 -0.44 18.52
N ASN A 51 -0.45 0.09 19.20
CA ASN A 51 0.68 -0.67 19.75
C ASN A 51 1.44 -1.51 18.70
N LYS A 52 1.43 -1.08 17.43
CA LYS A 52 2.29 -1.66 16.40
C LYS A 52 3.67 -1.07 16.48
N THR A 53 4.66 -1.90 16.13
CA THR A 53 6.04 -1.45 15.96
C THR A 53 6.06 -0.33 14.92
N PRO A 54 6.73 0.80 15.21
CA PRO A 54 6.87 1.87 14.23
C PRO A 54 7.65 1.41 13.01
N GLY A 55 7.45 2.10 11.89
CA GLY A 55 8.20 1.85 10.67
C GLY A 55 9.67 2.32 10.77
N PRO A 56 10.40 2.34 9.64
CA PRO A 56 11.76 2.87 9.58
C PRO A 56 11.87 4.35 9.97
N ASP A 57 10.76 5.09 9.89
CA ASP A 57 10.61 6.46 10.36
C ASP A 57 10.57 6.59 11.89
N ASN A 58 10.46 5.46 12.60
CA ASN A 58 10.31 5.38 14.05
C ASN A 58 9.07 6.12 14.59
N ILE A 59 8.05 6.32 13.75
CA ILE A 59 6.79 7.00 14.12
C ILE A 59 5.69 5.95 14.33
N PRO A 60 5.14 5.80 15.55
CA PRO A 60 4.05 4.88 15.79
C PRO A 60 2.72 5.46 15.30
N ALA A 61 1.81 4.59 14.87
CA ALA A 61 0.46 4.97 14.42
C ALA A 61 -0.33 5.73 15.51
N ASP A 62 -0.09 5.43 16.78
CA ASP A 62 -0.75 6.09 17.91
C ASP A 62 -0.34 7.57 18.03
N LEU A 63 0.90 7.91 17.65
CA LEU A 63 1.34 9.31 17.61
C LEU A 63 0.61 10.07 16.51
N ILE A 64 0.43 9.44 15.35
CA ILE A 64 -0.34 10.02 14.24
C ILE A 64 -1.79 10.26 14.69
N LYS A 65 -2.42 9.28 15.36
CA LYS A 65 -3.77 9.46 15.92
C LYS A 65 -3.86 10.61 16.94
N ALA A 66 -2.83 10.81 17.77
CA ALA A 66 -2.81 11.87 18.78
C ALA A 66 -2.81 13.29 18.18
N THR A 67 -2.36 13.46 16.94
CA THR A 67 -2.33 14.76 16.24
C THR A 67 -3.70 15.27 15.77
N LYS A 68 -4.73 14.40 15.74
CA LYS A 68 -6.11 14.73 15.33
C LYS A 68 -6.13 15.40 13.94
N GLU A 69 -6.98 16.41 13.74
CA GLU A 69 -7.18 17.08 12.45
C GLU A 69 -5.92 17.76 11.90
N VAL A 70 -5.00 18.19 12.77
CA VAL A 70 -3.77 18.87 12.34
C VAL A 70 -2.88 17.91 11.57
N GLY A 71 -2.69 16.68 12.08
CA GLY A 71 -1.91 15.68 11.36
C GLY A 71 -2.62 15.15 10.13
N ILE A 72 -3.95 15.00 10.16
CA ILE A 72 -4.71 14.61 8.96
C ILE A 72 -4.52 15.63 7.84
N SER A 73 -4.58 16.94 8.16
CA SER A 73 -4.34 18.01 7.18
C SER A 73 -2.92 17.99 6.62
N TRP A 74 -1.93 17.67 7.46
CA TRP A 74 -0.53 17.59 7.06
C TRP A 74 -0.26 16.38 6.15
N LEU A 75 -0.79 15.20 6.53
CA LEU A 75 -0.72 13.98 5.72
C LEU A 75 -1.42 14.15 4.37
N HIS A 76 -2.56 14.82 4.34
CA HIS A 76 -3.28 15.11 3.10
C HIS A 76 -2.45 15.93 2.13
N ARG A 77 -1.76 16.95 2.63
CA ARG A 77 -0.86 17.74 1.80
C ARG A 77 0.32 16.89 1.30
N LEU A 78 0.98 16.16 2.20
CA LEU A 78 2.14 15.35 1.87
C LEU A 78 1.82 14.26 0.84
N PHE A 79 0.76 13.49 1.07
CA PHE A 79 0.39 12.38 0.19
C PHE A 79 -0.01 12.88 -1.19
N ASN A 80 -0.81 13.94 -1.28
CA ASN A 80 -1.15 14.52 -2.58
C ASN A 80 0.06 15.11 -3.31
N GLN A 81 1.04 15.68 -2.59
CA GLN A 81 2.30 16.12 -3.21
C GLN A 81 3.07 14.94 -3.82
N VAL A 82 3.19 13.82 -3.10
CA VAL A 82 3.87 12.63 -3.61
C VAL A 82 3.09 11.99 -4.76
N TRP A 83 1.76 11.96 -4.65
CA TRP A 83 0.85 11.35 -5.63
C TRP A 83 0.89 12.04 -7.00
N ILE A 84 0.92 13.38 -7.02
CA ILE A 84 0.98 14.17 -8.25
C ILE A 84 2.37 14.10 -8.93
N THR A 85 3.41 13.72 -8.18
CA THR A 85 4.82 13.74 -8.67
C THR A 85 5.23 12.41 -9.33
N GLN A 86 4.29 11.50 -9.61
CA GLN A 86 4.54 10.25 -10.36
C GLN A 86 4.79 10.52 -11.85
#